data_AF-A0A919WY82-F1
#
_entry.id   AF-A0A919WY82-F1
#
_cell.length_a   1.000
_cell.length_b   1.000
_cell.length_c   1.000
_cell.angle_alpha   90.00
_cell.angle_beta   90.00
_cell.angle_gamma   90.00
#
_symmetry.space_group_name_H-M   'P 1'
#
loop_
_entity.id
_entity.type
_entity.pdbx_description
1 polymer ?
#
loop_
_entity_poly.entity_id
_entity_poly.type
_entity_poly.pdbx_seq_one_letter_code
_entity_poly.pdbx_strand_id
1 'polypeptide(L)'
;MPELELIDWMTIGLCALLIGLSKSGLPNMIILVVTLIMFVFPARESVGFLLPMLLIGDLFAVTFYRRNVVWKYLISLIPWVSIGIVAGFFVLQNIRDEILKPLIGVIILVMIALNLTRQKFGDNFNKMLPNSLLFIILMGALGGFTSMVGNAAGAIMTIYLLVKGLPKREFIGTGAWFFLTVNLIKAPFYLHLNIITLETFSLNMMMVPIIIVGALIGIRLLKYVPQKVFTVLVLIMATIGGLNLVFD
;
A
#
# COMPACT_ATOMS: atom_id res chain seq x y z
N MET A 1 24.52 -3.08 10.27
CA MET A 1 23.15 -3.12 10.82
C MET A 1 22.96 -1.89 11.66
N PRO A 2 21.92 -1.06 11.42
CA PRO A 2 21.59 0.02 12.34
C PRO A 2 21.45 -0.54 13.76
N GLU A 3 21.90 0.21 14.77
CA GLU A 3 21.68 -0.13 16.18
C GLU A 3 20.18 0.04 16.47
N LEU A 4 19.39 -0.98 16.14
CA LEU A 4 17.95 -1.00 16.37
C LEU A 4 17.68 -1.31 17.84
N GLU A 5 16.93 -0.43 18.49
CA GLU A 5 16.44 -0.69 19.84
C GLU A 5 15.34 -1.76 19.83
N LEU A 6 14.98 -2.28 21.00
CA LEU A 6 13.89 -3.25 21.12
C LEU A 6 12.57 -2.72 20.54
N ILE A 7 12.31 -1.42 20.72
CA ILE A 7 11.10 -0.77 20.20
C ILE A 7 11.05 -0.77 18.66
N ASP A 8 12.21 -0.64 17.99
CA ASP A 8 12.30 -0.67 16.54
C ASP A 8 12.00 -2.06 16.01
N TRP A 9 12.57 -3.10 16.63
CA TRP A 9 12.28 -4.49 16.30
C TRP A 9 10.80 -4.84 16.47
N MET A 10 10.19 -4.39 17.57
CA MET A 10 8.76 -4.56 17.81
C MET A 10 7.92 -3.84 16.75
N THR A 11 8.32 -2.63 16.37
CA THR A 11 7.62 -1.82 15.35
C THR A 11 7.72 -2.46 13.97
N ILE A 12 8.92 -2.90 13.56
CA ILE A 12 9.15 -3.62 12.29
C ILE A 12 8.36 -4.94 12.28
N GLY A 13 8.38 -5.70 13.37
CA GLY A 13 7.61 -6.93 13.51
C GLY A 13 6.09 -6.70 13.41
N LEU A 14 5.58 -5.65 14.03
CA LEU A 14 4.18 -5.24 13.89
C LEU A 14 3.86 -4.85 12.44
N CYS A 15 4.72 -4.06 11.79
CA CYS A 15 4.60 -3.72 10.38
C CYS A 15 4.56 -4.99 9.50
N ALA A 16 5.43 -5.96 9.74
CA ALA A 16 5.44 -7.25 9.03
C ALA A 16 4.12 -8.01 9.17
N LEU A 17 3.60 -8.08 10.38
CA LEU A 17 2.32 -8.73 10.67
C LEU A 17 1.15 -8.01 9.99
N LEU A 18 1.13 -6.67 10.03
CA LEU A 18 0.12 -5.84 9.39
C LEU A 18 0.18 -5.93 7.85
N ILE A 19 1.37 -6.04 7.25
CA ILE A 19 1.53 -6.31 5.81
C ILE A 19 0.91 -7.67 5.47
N GLY A 20 1.22 -8.71 6.24
CA GLY A 20 0.60 -10.04 6.05
C GLY A 20 -0.93 -9.96 6.10
N LEU A 21 -1.46 -9.32 7.14
CA LEU A 21 -2.90 -9.10 7.30
C LEU A 21 -3.51 -8.34 6.12
N SER A 22 -2.85 -7.29 5.61
CA SER A 22 -3.39 -6.48 4.52
C SER A 22 -3.64 -7.29 3.25
N LYS A 23 -2.81 -8.31 3.01
CA LYS A 23 -2.84 -9.17 1.82
C LYS A 23 -3.94 -10.24 1.85
N SER A 24 -4.69 -10.33 2.95
CA SER A 24 -5.85 -11.22 3.10
C SER A 24 -7.21 -10.55 2.75
N GLY A 25 -7.19 -9.31 2.25
CA GLY A 25 -8.38 -8.63 1.73
C GLY A 25 -8.59 -7.19 2.21
N LEU A 26 -7.65 -6.63 3.00
CA LEU A 26 -7.72 -5.27 3.54
C LEU A 26 -6.50 -4.43 3.11
N PRO A 27 -6.41 -4.01 1.84
CA PRO A 27 -5.23 -3.31 1.32
C PRO A 27 -4.94 -1.97 2.02
N ASN A 28 -5.94 -1.34 2.64
CA ASN A 28 -5.79 -0.04 3.31
C ASN A 28 -4.96 -0.09 4.60
N MET A 29 -4.66 -1.28 5.13
CA MET A 29 -3.79 -1.42 6.32
C MET A 29 -2.37 -0.93 6.05
N ILE A 30 -1.93 -0.95 4.79
CA ILE A 30 -0.60 -0.47 4.42
C ILE A 30 -0.41 1.02 4.74
N ILE A 31 -1.50 1.81 4.77
CA ILE A 31 -1.44 3.23 5.15
C ILE A 31 -0.88 3.37 6.58
N LEU A 32 -1.33 2.52 7.51
CA LEU A 32 -0.82 2.49 8.89
C LEU A 32 0.62 1.98 8.95
N VAL A 33 0.96 0.96 8.16
CA VAL A 33 2.33 0.43 8.09
C VAL A 33 3.32 1.52 7.69
N VAL A 34 2.96 2.33 6.70
CA VAL A 34 3.81 3.44 6.23
C VAL A 34 4.01 4.49 7.33
N THR A 35 2.97 4.83 8.10
CA THR A 35 3.14 5.76 9.23
C THR A 35 4.00 5.18 10.35
N LEU A 36 3.89 3.89 10.64
CA LEU A 36 4.62 3.25 11.74
C LEU A 36 6.10 3.09 11.42
N ILE A 37 6.43 2.68 10.19
CA ILE A 37 7.82 2.43 9.81
C ILE A 37 8.66 3.72 9.78
N MET A 38 8.02 4.87 9.57
CA MET A 38 8.67 6.19 9.56
C MET A 38 9.10 6.69 10.95
N PHE A 39 8.65 6.04 12.02
CA PHE A 39 9.25 6.26 13.35
C PHE A 39 10.60 5.56 13.51
N VAL A 40 10.90 4.59 12.65
CA VAL A 40 12.14 3.78 12.70
C VAL A 40 13.14 4.24 11.64
N PHE A 41 12.67 4.53 10.42
CA PHE A 41 13.54 4.90 9.30
C PHE A 41 13.16 6.27 8.73
N PRO A 42 14.12 7.02 8.14
CA PRO A 42 13.83 8.21 7.34
C PRO A 42 12.75 7.96 6.28
N ALA A 43 12.07 9.01 5.84
CA ALA A 43 10.91 8.89 4.96
C ALA A 43 11.24 8.16 3.65
N ARG A 44 12.39 8.48 3.04
CA ARG A 44 12.84 7.85 1.80
C ARG A 44 13.22 6.38 2.01
N GLU A 45 13.95 6.08 3.07
CA GLU A 45 14.39 4.72 3.41
C GLU A 45 13.22 3.82 3.78
N SER A 46 12.26 4.34 4.56
CA SER A 46 11.00 3.66 4.90
C SER A 46 10.26 3.12 3.68
N VAL A 47 10.17 3.94 2.63
CA VAL A 47 9.47 3.58 1.39
C VAL A 47 10.18 2.42 0.67
N GLY A 48 11.52 2.44 0.64
CA GLY A 48 12.36 1.37 0.10
C GLY A 48 12.33 0.10 0.95
N PHE A 49 12.46 0.23 2.27
CA PHE A 49 12.45 -0.85 3.25
C PHE A 49 11.19 -1.72 3.13
N LEU A 50 10.03 -1.10 2.93
CA LEU A 50 8.76 -1.82 2.82
C LEU A 50 8.64 -2.65 1.54
N LEU A 51 9.34 -2.32 0.45
CA LEU A 51 9.09 -2.97 -0.85
C LEU A 51 9.34 -4.49 -0.83
N PRO A 52 10.48 -5.01 -0.32
CA PRO A 52 10.69 -6.46 -0.23
C PRO A 52 9.60 -7.17 0.61
N MET A 53 9.20 -6.58 1.73
CA MET A 53 8.12 -7.12 2.58
C MET A 53 6.79 -7.16 1.83
N LEU A 54 6.46 -6.09 1.10
CA LEU A 54 5.26 -6.00 0.28
C LEU A 54 5.27 -7.06 -0.83
N LEU A 55 6.40 -7.26 -1.51
CA LEU A 55 6.58 -8.30 -2.54
C LEU A 55 6.36 -9.70 -1.98
N ILE A 56 6.89 -10.01 -0.80
CA ILE A 56 6.65 -11.29 -0.12
C ILE A 56 5.16 -11.48 0.17
N GLY A 57 4.51 -10.45 0.72
CA GLY A 57 3.07 -10.46 0.97
C GLY A 57 2.24 -10.59 -0.31
N ASP A 58 2.66 -9.96 -1.41
CA ASP A 58 2.02 -10.03 -2.72
C ASP A 58 2.13 -11.43 -3.34
N LEU A 59 3.30 -12.07 -3.25
CA LEU A 59 3.49 -13.45 -3.70
C LEU A 59 2.57 -14.41 -2.95
N PHE A 60 2.42 -14.22 -1.64
CA PHE A 60 1.47 -14.98 -0.84
C PHE A 60 0.02 -14.73 -1.31
N ALA A 61 -0.39 -13.47 -1.48
CA ALA A 61 -1.72 -13.10 -1.94
C ALA A 61 -2.05 -13.71 -3.31
N VAL A 62 -1.13 -13.60 -4.28
CA VAL A 62 -1.31 -14.18 -5.62
C VAL A 62 -1.40 -15.70 -5.53
N THR A 63 -0.58 -16.36 -4.72
CA THR A 63 -0.65 -17.82 -4.56
C THR A 63 -2.04 -18.29 -4.12
N PHE A 64 -2.69 -17.58 -3.20
CA PHE A 64 -4.03 -17.91 -2.71
C PHE A 64 -5.17 -17.46 -3.64
N TYR A 65 -5.05 -16.30 -4.28
CA TYR A 65 -6.17 -15.66 -5.01
C TYR A 65 -6.00 -15.59 -6.54
N ARG A 66 -4.92 -16.18 -7.11
CA ARG A 66 -4.58 -16.10 -8.56
C ARG A 66 -5.69 -16.48 -9.53
N ARG A 67 -6.65 -17.35 -9.13
CA ARG A 67 -7.70 -17.87 -10.03
C ARG A 67 -8.83 -16.88 -10.30
N ASN A 68 -8.92 -15.79 -9.53
CA ASN A 68 -10.02 -14.82 -9.62
C ASN A 68 -9.52 -13.46 -10.12
N VAL A 69 -8.72 -13.43 -11.17
CA VAL A 69 -8.19 -12.18 -11.74
C VAL A 69 -8.96 -11.76 -12.99
N VAL A 70 -9.26 -10.47 -13.09
CA VAL A 70 -9.85 -9.87 -14.29
C VAL A 70 -8.79 -9.08 -15.04
N TRP A 71 -8.03 -9.77 -15.91
CA TRP A 71 -6.87 -9.22 -16.63
C TRP A 71 -7.15 -7.95 -17.43
N LYS A 72 -8.35 -7.85 -18.02
CA LYS A 72 -8.77 -6.68 -18.81
C LYS A 72 -8.57 -5.37 -18.04
N TYR A 73 -8.94 -5.34 -16.76
CA TYR A 73 -8.84 -4.13 -15.94
C TYR A 73 -7.39 -3.85 -15.53
N LEU A 74 -6.63 -4.88 -15.19
CA LEU A 74 -5.22 -4.75 -14.81
C LEU A 74 -4.37 -4.24 -15.98
N ILE A 75 -4.47 -4.86 -17.16
CA ILE A 75 -3.71 -4.47 -18.36
C ILE A 75 -4.05 -3.04 -18.78
N SER A 76 -5.32 -2.63 -18.67
CA SER A 76 -5.74 -1.26 -19.00
C SER A 76 -5.15 -0.19 -18.08
N LEU A 77 -4.78 -0.56 -16.85
CA LEU A 77 -4.19 0.35 -15.86
C LEU A 77 -2.67 0.46 -15.97
N ILE A 78 -1.97 -0.62 -16.32
CA ILE A 78 -0.50 -0.69 -16.29
C ILE A 78 0.17 0.52 -16.95
N PRO A 79 -0.19 0.95 -18.18
CA PRO A 79 0.50 2.08 -18.82
C PRO A 79 0.45 3.36 -17.99
N TRP A 80 -0.73 3.66 -17.43
CA TRP A 80 -0.97 4.85 -16.62
C TRP A 80 -0.32 4.75 -15.25
N VAL A 81 -0.31 3.55 -14.67
CA VAL A 81 0.43 3.25 -13.44
C VAL A 81 1.92 3.45 -13.62
N SER A 82 2.49 2.99 -14.74
CA SER A 82 3.89 3.21 -15.06
C SER A 82 4.23 4.71 -15.16
N ILE A 83 3.36 5.52 -15.78
CA ILE A 83 3.53 6.98 -15.81
C ILE A 83 3.55 7.56 -14.38
N GLY A 84 2.61 7.13 -13.53
CA GLY A 84 2.59 7.53 -12.12
C GLY A 84 3.85 7.12 -11.35
N ILE A 85 4.35 5.92 -11.57
CA ILE A 85 5.59 5.41 -10.96
C ILE A 85 6.79 6.24 -11.40
N VAL A 86 6.91 6.55 -12.70
CA VAL A 86 8.01 7.37 -13.23
C VAL A 86 7.94 8.79 -12.65
N ALA A 87 6.75 9.39 -12.53
CA ALA A 87 6.60 10.68 -11.87
C ALA A 87 7.02 10.62 -10.39
N GLY A 88 6.57 9.59 -9.66
CA GLY A 88 6.96 9.38 -8.27
C GLY A 88 8.45 9.06 -8.08
N PHE A 89 9.09 8.42 -9.06
CA PHE A 89 10.52 8.17 -9.07
C PHE A 89 11.31 9.48 -9.07
N PHE A 90 10.96 10.43 -9.95
CA PHE A 90 11.63 11.73 -9.97
C PHE A 90 11.39 12.54 -8.71
N VAL A 91 10.23 12.39 -8.07
CA VAL A 91 9.96 12.94 -6.73
C VAL A 91 10.93 12.34 -5.71
N LEU A 92 11.02 11.01 -5.61
CA LEU A 92 11.94 10.36 -4.67
C LEU A 92 13.42 10.67 -4.96
N GLN A 93 13.80 10.83 -6.22
CA GLN A 93 15.17 11.12 -6.61
C GLN A 93 15.58 12.54 -6.16
N ASN A 94 14.73 13.53 -6.42
CA ASN A 94 15.11 14.94 -6.34
C ASN A 94 14.66 15.64 -5.05
N ILE A 95 13.69 15.10 -4.34
CA ILE A 95 13.13 15.74 -3.13
C ILE A 95 13.81 15.22 -1.87
N ARG A 96 14.30 16.12 -1.03
CA ARG A 96 14.90 15.80 0.28
C ARG A 96 13.86 15.31 1.29
N ASP A 97 14.31 14.57 2.29
CA ASP A 97 13.43 13.92 3.27
C ASP A 97 12.57 14.91 4.06
N GLU A 98 13.05 16.14 4.29
CA GLU A 98 12.29 17.19 4.99
C GLU A 98 11.01 17.60 4.24
N ILE A 99 10.99 17.45 2.90
CA ILE A 99 9.82 17.75 2.07
C ILE A 99 9.06 16.45 1.75
N LEU A 100 9.76 15.33 1.65
CA LEU A 100 9.16 14.03 1.35
C LEU A 100 8.27 13.54 2.50
N LYS A 101 8.69 13.71 3.75
CA LYS A 101 7.92 13.33 4.95
C LYS A 101 6.52 13.98 4.97
N PRO A 102 6.37 15.32 4.90
CA PRO A 102 5.06 15.96 4.85
C PRO A 102 4.29 15.65 3.57
N LEU A 103 4.95 15.47 2.42
CA LEU A 103 4.29 15.03 1.19
C LEU A 103 3.61 13.66 1.38
N ILE A 104 4.30 12.69 1.99
CA ILE A 104 3.72 11.36 2.28
C ILE A 104 2.59 11.49 3.31
N GLY A 105 2.75 12.32 4.33
CA GLY A 105 1.68 12.65 5.28
C GLY A 105 0.42 13.18 4.58
N VAL A 106 0.55 14.15 3.67
CA VAL A 106 -0.56 14.67 2.85
C VAL A 106 -1.19 13.57 2.00
N ILE A 107 -0.38 12.74 1.32
CA ILE A 107 -0.90 11.61 0.54
C ILE A 107 -1.74 10.68 1.42
N ILE A 108 -1.25 10.34 2.61
CA ILE A 108 -1.95 9.48 3.58
C ILE A 108 -3.27 10.11 4.00
N LEU A 109 -3.27 11.39 4.37
CA LEU A 109 -4.49 12.10 4.77
C LEU A 109 -5.51 12.18 3.63
N VAL A 110 -5.06 12.43 2.40
CA VAL A 110 -5.94 12.40 1.21
C VAL A 110 -6.49 10.99 0.99
N MET A 111 -5.69 9.93 1.15
CA MET A 111 -6.17 8.55 1.02
C MET A 111 -7.21 8.20 2.09
N ILE A 112 -7.01 8.67 3.33
CA ILE A 112 -7.97 8.52 4.43
C ILE A 112 -9.27 9.28 4.10
N ALA A 113 -9.18 10.54 3.66
CA ALA A 113 -10.33 11.35 3.29
C ALA A 113 -11.13 10.71 2.14
N LEU A 114 -10.45 10.18 1.12
CA LEU A 114 -11.07 9.41 0.04
C LEU A 114 -11.78 8.16 0.57
N ASN A 115 -11.17 7.45 1.52
CA ASN A 115 -11.77 6.27 2.14
C ASN A 115 -13.04 6.60 2.94
N LEU A 116 -13.00 7.67 3.75
CA LEU A 116 -14.15 8.14 4.53
C LEU A 116 -15.28 8.65 3.65
N THR A 117 -14.95 9.43 2.61
CA THR A 117 -15.91 9.92 1.62
C THR A 117 -16.62 8.74 0.95
N ARG A 118 -15.87 7.75 0.47
CA ARG A 118 -16.44 6.52 -0.08
C ARG A 118 -17.39 5.82 0.91
N GLN A 119 -16.98 5.65 2.18
CA GLN A 119 -17.83 4.99 3.19
C GLN A 119 -19.13 5.75 3.44
N LYS A 120 -19.09 7.08 3.42
CA LYS A 120 -20.27 7.94 3.64
C LYS A 120 -21.23 7.93 2.44
N PHE A 121 -20.72 8.00 1.23
CA PHE A 121 -21.53 8.13 0.01
C PHE A 121 -21.96 6.80 -0.63
N GLY A 122 -21.36 5.68 -0.22
CA GLY A 122 -21.79 4.33 -0.61
C GLY A 122 -21.88 4.15 -2.13
N ASP A 123 -22.95 3.49 -2.60
CA ASP A 123 -23.15 3.19 -4.04
C ASP A 123 -23.35 4.44 -4.92
N ASN A 124 -23.75 5.58 -4.33
CA ASN A 124 -23.90 6.82 -5.08
C ASN A 124 -22.54 7.36 -5.54
N PHE A 125 -21.48 7.15 -4.76
CA PHE A 125 -20.11 7.50 -5.15
C PHE A 125 -19.66 6.71 -6.39
N ASN A 126 -20.01 5.42 -6.47
CA ASN A 126 -19.65 4.56 -7.59
C ASN A 126 -20.41 4.94 -8.87
N LYS A 127 -21.67 5.38 -8.76
CA LYS A 127 -22.48 5.85 -9.91
C LYS A 127 -21.99 7.18 -10.47
N MET A 128 -21.36 8.02 -9.65
CA MET A 128 -20.82 9.32 -10.07
C MET A 128 -19.47 9.22 -10.82
N LEU A 129 -18.78 8.08 -10.75
CA LEU A 129 -17.49 7.87 -11.37
C LEU A 129 -17.67 7.19 -12.73
N PRO A 130 -17.61 7.93 -13.85
CA PRO A 130 -17.87 7.36 -15.16
C PRO A 130 -16.80 6.30 -15.51
N ASN A 131 -17.21 5.27 -16.25
CA ASN A 131 -16.31 4.29 -16.89
C ASN A 131 -15.44 4.89 -18.00
N SER A 132 -15.17 6.19 -17.96
CA SER A 132 -14.45 6.93 -18.98
C SER A 132 -12.96 6.56 -18.99
N LEU A 133 -12.33 6.73 -20.15
CA LEU A 133 -10.89 6.57 -20.30
C LEU A 133 -10.12 7.48 -19.31
N LEU A 134 -10.61 8.72 -19.12
CA LEU A 134 -10.03 9.68 -18.17
C LEU A 134 -9.98 9.12 -16.74
N PHE A 135 -11.03 8.42 -16.30
CA PHE A 135 -11.03 7.79 -14.98
C PHE A 135 -9.94 6.72 -14.86
N ILE A 136 -9.75 5.88 -15.89
CA ILE A 136 -8.69 4.85 -15.91
C ILE A 136 -7.31 5.51 -15.87
N ILE A 137 -7.10 6.58 -16.66
CA ILE A 137 -5.86 7.36 -16.69
C ILE A 137 -5.54 7.92 -15.30
N LEU A 138 -6.50 8.63 -14.70
CA LEU A 138 -6.31 9.28 -13.40
C LEU A 138 -6.08 8.26 -12.28
N MET A 139 -6.88 7.20 -12.22
CA MET A 139 -6.71 6.16 -11.20
C MET A 139 -5.37 5.41 -11.38
N GLY A 140 -4.96 5.15 -12.62
CA GLY A 140 -3.67 4.54 -12.89
C GLY A 140 -2.51 5.44 -12.47
N ALA A 141 -2.49 6.69 -12.94
CA ALA A 141 -1.44 7.65 -12.61
C ALA A 141 -1.36 7.93 -11.10
N LEU A 142 -2.49 8.18 -10.43
CA LEU A 142 -2.53 8.37 -8.98
C LEU A 142 -2.12 7.10 -8.22
N GLY A 143 -2.56 5.93 -8.67
CA GLY A 143 -2.19 4.65 -8.07
C GLY A 143 -0.69 4.39 -8.18
N GLY A 144 -0.09 4.65 -9.35
CA GLY A 144 1.35 4.54 -9.54
C GLY A 144 2.14 5.53 -8.70
N PHE A 145 1.75 6.81 -8.71
CA PHE A 145 2.41 7.88 -7.97
C PHE A 145 2.38 7.64 -6.47
N THR A 146 1.19 7.40 -5.91
CA THR A 146 1.03 7.15 -4.46
C THR A 146 1.66 5.84 -4.03
N SER A 147 1.71 4.82 -4.89
CA SER A 147 2.49 3.60 -4.62
C SER A 147 3.98 3.91 -4.56
N MET A 148 4.50 4.67 -5.52
CA MET A 148 5.93 4.96 -5.61
C MET A 148 6.42 5.83 -4.46
N VAL A 149 5.70 6.90 -4.13
CA VAL A 149 6.12 7.89 -3.14
C VAL A 149 5.84 7.43 -1.70
N GLY A 150 4.76 6.68 -1.45
CA GLY A 150 4.33 6.38 -0.08
C GLY A 150 3.72 5.01 0.12
N ASN A 151 3.87 4.06 -0.82
CA ASN A 151 3.24 2.73 -0.77
C ASN A 151 1.71 2.76 -0.50
N ALA A 152 1.03 3.86 -0.87
CA ALA A 152 -0.32 4.19 -0.43
C ALA A 152 -1.42 3.98 -1.49
N ALA A 153 -1.16 3.18 -2.53
CA ALA A 153 -2.11 2.95 -3.64
C ALA A 153 -3.37 2.15 -3.28
N GLY A 154 -3.46 1.64 -2.05
CA GLY A 154 -4.57 0.83 -1.54
C GLY A 154 -5.95 1.44 -1.77
N ALA A 155 -6.12 2.70 -1.39
CA ALA A 155 -7.39 3.40 -1.50
C ALA A 155 -7.79 3.67 -2.96
N ILE A 156 -6.83 4.10 -3.79
CA ILE A 156 -7.05 4.33 -5.23
C ILE A 156 -7.48 3.03 -5.92
N MET A 157 -6.75 1.94 -5.69
CA MET A 157 -7.07 0.65 -6.31
C MET A 157 -8.43 0.12 -5.85
N THR A 158 -8.76 0.31 -4.57
CA THR A 158 -10.06 -0.06 -4.01
C THR A 158 -11.19 0.69 -4.72
N ILE A 159 -11.05 2.00 -4.93
CA ILE A 159 -12.04 2.80 -5.65
C ILE A 159 -12.19 2.31 -7.09
N TYR A 160 -11.08 2.13 -7.80
CA TYR A 160 -11.09 1.66 -9.17
C TYR A 160 -11.85 0.32 -9.34
N LEU A 161 -11.54 -0.69 -8.53
CA LEU A 161 -12.17 -2.02 -8.65
C LEU A 161 -13.64 -2.02 -8.24
N LEU A 162 -14.04 -1.15 -7.31
CA LEU A 162 -15.45 -1.00 -6.93
C LEU A 162 -16.26 -0.33 -8.03
N VAL A 163 -15.72 0.69 -8.70
CA VAL A 163 -16.35 1.30 -9.87
C VAL A 163 -16.51 0.29 -11.01
N LYS A 164 -15.58 -0.65 -11.14
CA LYS A 164 -15.71 -1.79 -12.07
C LYS A 164 -16.70 -2.87 -11.61
N GLY A 165 -17.29 -2.74 -10.42
CA GLY A 165 -18.34 -3.63 -9.93
C GLY A 165 -17.87 -5.07 -9.70
N LEU A 166 -16.58 -5.29 -9.43
CA LEU A 166 -16.05 -6.64 -9.28
C LEU A 166 -16.62 -7.35 -8.04
N PRO A 167 -17.09 -8.60 -8.17
CA PRO A 167 -17.41 -9.44 -7.02
C PRO A 167 -16.21 -9.59 -6.08
N LYS A 168 -16.45 -9.84 -4.79
CA LYS A 168 -15.40 -9.90 -3.75
C LYS A 168 -14.19 -10.76 -4.12
N ARG A 169 -14.40 -11.94 -4.73
CA ARG A 169 -13.30 -12.83 -5.12
C ARG A 169 -12.46 -12.22 -6.25
N GLU A 170 -13.11 -11.62 -7.23
CA GLU A 170 -12.46 -10.93 -8.35
C GLU A 170 -11.75 -9.65 -7.90
N PHE A 171 -12.33 -8.93 -6.95
CA PHE A 171 -11.73 -7.78 -6.32
C PHE A 171 -10.41 -8.16 -5.63
N ILE A 172 -10.41 -9.20 -4.80
CA ILE A 172 -9.21 -9.65 -4.07
C ILE A 172 -8.16 -10.20 -5.05
N GLY A 173 -8.55 -11.07 -5.98
CA GLY A 173 -7.62 -11.67 -6.95
C GLY A 173 -7.00 -10.64 -7.90
N THR A 174 -7.80 -9.70 -8.42
CA THR A 174 -7.30 -8.61 -9.28
C THR A 174 -6.42 -7.64 -8.50
N GLY A 175 -6.78 -7.33 -7.25
CA GLY A 175 -5.94 -6.52 -6.36
C GLY A 175 -4.59 -7.16 -6.05
N ALA A 176 -4.56 -8.46 -5.78
CA ALA A 176 -3.31 -9.20 -5.51
C ALA A 176 -2.33 -9.12 -6.69
N TRP A 177 -2.82 -9.37 -7.91
CA TRP A 177 -1.99 -9.23 -9.11
C TRP A 177 -1.57 -7.78 -9.36
N PHE A 178 -2.45 -6.81 -9.12
CA PHE A 178 -2.10 -5.39 -9.28
C PHE A 178 -0.94 -5.00 -8.37
N PHE A 179 -1.02 -5.27 -7.06
CA PHE A 179 0.05 -4.88 -6.14
C PHE A 179 1.37 -5.59 -6.47
N LEU A 180 1.33 -6.88 -6.81
CA LEU A 180 2.52 -7.59 -7.27
C LEU A 180 3.13 -6.92 -8.51
N THR A 181 2.33 -6.67 -9.55
CA THR A 181 2.81 -6.03 -10.79
C THR A 181 3.37 -4.64 -10.52
N VAL A 182 2.67 -3.80 -9.76
CA VAL A 182 3.12 -2.44 -9.44
C VAL A 182 4.43 -2.47 -8.65
N ASN A 183 4.53 -3.34 -7.65
CA ASN A 183 5.75 -3.45 -6.84
C ASN A 183 6.92 -4.03 -7.64
N LEU A 184 6.68 -4.94 -8.59
CA LEU A 184 7.70 -5.42 -9.53
C LEU A 184 8.18 -4.32 -10.49
N ILE A 185 7.27 -3.47 -11.00
CA ILE A 185 7.64 -2.31 -11.84
C ILE A 185 8.48 -1.31 -11.03
N LYS A 186 8.16 -1.09 -9.76
CA LYS A 186 8.90 -0.18 -8.86
C LYS A 186 10.28 -0.68 -8.46
N ALA A 187 10.45 -2.00 -8.30
CA ALA A 187 11.68 -2.61 -7.81
C ALA A 187 12.98 -2.10 -8.47
N PRO A 188 13.11 -2.05 -9.81
CA PRO A 188 14.31 -1.51 -10.44
C PRO A 188 14.58 -0.05 -10.09
N PHE A 189 13.55 0.78 -9.92
CA PHE A 189 13.71 2.18 -9.53
C PHE A 189 14.22 2.33 -8.09
N TYR A 190 13.70 1.53 -7.15
CA TYR A 190 14.18 1.55 -5.76
C TYR A 190 15.62 1.04 -5.64
N LEU A 191 15.99 0.01 -6.42
CA LEU A 191 17.37 -0.44 -6.53
C LEU A 191 18.27 0.66 -7.11
N HIS A 192 17.83 1.35 -8.16
CA HIS A 192 18.58 2.47 -8.74
C HIS A 192 18.78 3.64 -7.76
N LEU A 193 17.79 3.92 -6.91
CA LEU A 193 17.88 4.94 -5.86
C LEU A 193 18.74 4.51 -4.66
N ASN A 194 19.21 3.26 -4.62
CA ASN A 194 19.95 2.67 -3.48
C ASN A 194 19.20 2.73 -2.14
N ILE A 195 17.87 2.77 -2.16
CA ILE A 195 17.02 2.79 -0.96
C ILE A 195 16.66 1.38 -0.46
N ILE A 196 17.14 0.34 -1.16
CA ILE A 196 17.14 -1.05 -0.73
C ILE A 196 18.61 -1.48 -0.65
N THR A 197 19.11 -1.69 0.56
CA THR A 197 20.49 -2.11 0.81
C THR A 197 20.52 -3.59 1.18
N LEU A 198 21.70 -4.22 1.15
CA LEU A 198 21.85 -5.61 1.60
C LEU A 198 21.45 -5.76 3.08
N GLU A 199 21.72 -4.75 3.91
CA GLU A 199 21.34 -4.76 5.32
C GLU A 199 19.82 -4.75 5.48
N THR A 200 19.12 -3.79 4.87
CA THR A 200 17.65 -3.70 4.97
C THR A 200 16.97 -4.91 4.32
N PHE A 201 17.54 -5.44 3.24
CA PHE A 201 17.08 -6.69 2.64
C PHE A 201 17.20 -7.89 3.60
N SER A 202 18.31 -8.02 4.32
CA SER A 202 18.49 -9.10 5.31
C SER A 202 17.45 -9.01 6.45
N LEU A 203 17.19 -7.81 6.97
CA LEU A 203 16.15 -7.56 7.97
C LEU A 203 14.77 -7.95 7.43
N ASN A 204 14.47 -7.57 6.18
CA ASN A 204 13.22 -7.95 5.51
C ASN A 204 13.05 -9.47 5.40
N MET A 205 14.12 -10.23 5.14
CA MET A 205 14.06 -11.69 5.09
C MET A 205 13.76 -12.30 6.47
N MET A 206 14.28 -11.71 7.56
CA MET A 206 13.95 -12.14 8.93
C MET A 206 12.46 -11.94 9.25
N MET A 207 11.80 -10.97 8.59
CA MET A 207 10.38 -10.68 8.79
C MET A 207 9.44 -11.61 7.99
N VAL A 208 9.96 -12.40 7.05
CA VAL A 208 9.15 -13.32 6.22
C VAL A 208 8.23 -14.23 7.05
N PRO A 209 8.70 -14.91 8.13
CA PRO A 209 7.81 -15.76 8.93
C PRO A 209 6.66 -14.97 9.55
N ILE A 210 6.92 -13.74 10.00
CA ILE A 210 5.90 -12.87 10.61
C ILE A 210 4.87 -12.42 9.57
N ILE A 211 5.31 -12.08 8.36
CA ILE A 211 4.41 -11.75 7.24
C ILE A 211 3.49 -12.94 6.92
N ILE A 212 4.05 -14.16 6.84
CA ILE A 212 3.27 -15.38 6.58
C ILE A 212 2.25 -15.62 7.69
N VAL A 213 2.67 -15.50 8.96
CA VAL A 213 1.77 -15.62 10.12
C VAL A 213 0.65 -14.57 10.04
N GLY A 214 0.98 -13.31 9.78
CA GLY A 214 0.00 -12.24 9.59
C GLY A 214 -1.01 -12.54 8.48
N ALA A 215 -0.55 -13.09 7.36
CA ALA A 215 -1.42 -13.44 6.24
C ALA A 215 -2.36 -14.62 6.55
N LEU A 216 -1.85 -15.65 7.24
CA LEU A 216 -2.65 -16.78 7.72
C LEU A 216 -3.69 -16.38 8.76
N ILE A 217 -3.28 -15.51 9.70
CA ILE A 217 -4.19 -14.87 10.67
C ILE A 217 -5.26 -14.13 9.89
N GLY A 218 -4.90 -13.30 8.92
CA GLY A 218 -5.84 -12.53 8.12
C GLY A 218 -6.91 -13.39 7.45
N ILE A 219 -6.51 -14.49 6.79
CA ILE A 219 -7.44 -15.44 6.16
C ILE A 219 -8.44 -16.03 7.18
N ARG A 220 -7.99 -16.32 8.42
CA ARG A 220 -8.81 -17.01 9.43
C ARG A 220 -9.58 -16.08 10.36
N LEU A 221 -9.02 -14.93 10.75
CA LEU A 221 -9.54 -14.04 11.80
C LEU A 221 -10.38 -12.91 11.25
N LEU A 222 -10.17 -12.46 10.00
CA LEU A 222 -10.99 -11.38 9.43
C LEU A 222 -12.47 -11.70 9.30
N LYS A 223 -12.86 -12.99 9.33
CA LYS A 223 -14.27 -13.38 9.36
C LYS A 223 -14.93 -13.15 10.73
N TYR A 224 -14.16 -12.96 11.81
CA TYR A 224 -14.67 -12.77 13.17
C TYR A 224 -14.59 -11.32 13.65
N VAL A 225 -13.67 -10.52 13.11
CA VAL A 225 -13.53 -9.11 13.49
C VAL A 225 -14.56 -8.28 12.71
N PRO A 226 -15.42 -7.49 13.37
CA PRO A 226 -16.31 -6.58 12.68
C PRO A 226 -15.51 -5.59 11.83
N GLN A 227 -15.69 -5.67 10.51
CA GLN A 227 -14.98 -4.85 9.52
C GLN A 227 -14.95 -3.36 9.89
N LYS A 228 -16.07 -2.85 10.43
CA LYS A 228 -16.22 -1.45 10.83
C LYS A 228 -15.26 -1.05 11.95
N VAL A 229 -15.15 -1.85 13.02
CA VAL A 229 -14.28 -1.55 14.18
C VAL A 229 -12.82 -1.51 13.75
N PHE A 230 -12.40 -2.54 13.01
CA PHE A 230 -11.05 -2.63 12.50
C PHE A 230 -10.69 -1.45 11.59
N THR A 231 -11.59 -1.11 10.66
CA THR A 231 -11.38 0.01 9.74
C THR A 231 -11.25 1.33 10.49
N VAL A 232 -12.08 1.58 11.50
CA VAL A 232 -12.02 2.81 12.31
C VAL A 232 -10.69 2.91 13.04
N LEU A 233 -10.21 1.84 13.69
CA LEU A 233 -8.92 1.84 14.40
C LEU A 233 -7.75 2.16 13.46
N VAL A 234 -7.68 1.47 12.31
CA VAL A 234 -6.63 1.71 11.30
C VAL A 234 -6.66 3.16 10.81
N LEU A 235 -7.84 3.71 10.51
CA LEU A 235 -7.98 5.07 10.02
C LEU A 235 -7.61 6.11 11.09
N ILE A 236 -7.99 5.92 12.36
CA ILE A 236 -7.61 6.82 13.45
C ILE A 236 -6.08 6.84 13.60
N MET A 237 -5.44 5.67 13.72
CA MET A 237 -4.00 5.61 13.90
C MET A 237 -3.24 6.18 12.70
N ALA A 238 -3.68 5.86 11.48
CA ALA A 238 -3.10 6.42 10.27
C ALA A 238 -3.34 7.92 10.13
N THR A 239 -4.43 8.45 10.68
CA THR A 239 -4.70 9.91 10.70
C THR A 239 -3.75 10.59 11.66
N ILE A 240 -3.55 10.04 12.86
CA ILE A 240 -2.58 10.55 13.83
C ILE A 240 -1.18 10.53 13.23
N GLY A 241 -0.77 9.41 12.64
CA GLY A 241 0.51 9.29 11.95
C GLY A 241 0.65 10.26 10.78
N GLY A 242 -0.37 10.36 9.91
CA GLY A 242 -0.36 11.29 8.78
C GLY A 242 -0.28 12.76 9.20
N LEU A 243 -0.97 13.15 10.28
CA LEU A 243 -0.87 14.50 10.84
C LEU A 243 0.52 14.75 11.43
N ASN A 244 1.07 13.79 12.19
CA ASN A 244 2.44 13.90 12.71
C ASN A 244 3.44 14.10 11.55
N LEU A 245 3.37 13.30 10.48
CA LEU A 245 4.26 13.46 9.32
C LEU A 245 4.17 14.83 8.64
N VAL A 246 3.04 15.52 8.71
CA VAL A 246 2.84 16.86 8.11
C VAL A 246 3.37 17.99 8.99
N PHE A 247 3.25 17.86 10.32
CA PHE A 247 3.50 18.94 11.27
C PHE A 247 4.78 18.79 12.11
N ASP A 248 5.46 17.65 12.01
CA ASP A 248 6.66 17.26 12.76
C ASP A 248 7.89 17.22 11.86
#